data_AF-A0A8T2DKQ3-F1
#
_entry.id   AF-A0A8T2DKQ3-F1
#
_cell.length_a   1.000
_cell.length_b   1.000
_cell.length_c   1.000
_cell.angle_alpha   90.00
_cell.angle_beta   90.00
_cell.angle_gamma   90.00
#
_symmetry.space_group_name_H-M   'P 1'
#
loop_
_entity.id
_entity.type
_entity.pdbx_description
1 polymer ?
#
loop_
_entity_poly.entity_id
_entity_poly.type
_entity_poly.pdbx_seq_one_letter_code
_entity_poly.pdbx_strand_id
1 'polypeptide(L)'
;MASKAIFFSFFVVSAVCLSSLAGFAAADADDFDRFQIQGSVYCDTCRVQFVTRLSKFLEGAKVKLECRSRTNGTITLTKEAVTDKTGSYKMEVTGDHEEEVCELVLVQSPDSGCSDVSTEAYLRNAAKISLTANDGIVSHETRIVNPLGFMVQTPLADCPAAFKELGIVPDVTF
;
A
#
# COMPACT_ATOMS: atom_id res chain seq x y z
N MET A 1 31.90 -13.55 60.05
CA MET A 1 31.02 -12.45 59.60
C MET A 1 31.40 -11.89 58.22
N ALA A 2 32.68 -11.86 57.84
CA ALA A 2 33.13 -11.38 56.52
C ALA A 2 32.55 -12.13 55.30
N SER A 3 32.40 -13.46 55.36
CA SER A 3 31.87 -14.26 54.24
C SER A 3 30.40 -13.92 53.88
N LYS A 4 29.54 -13.66 54.90
CA LYS A 4 28.15 -13.23 54.67
C LYS A 4 28.04 -11.88 53.97
N ALA A 5 28.94 -10.94 54.25
CA ALA A 5 28.95 -9.62 53.64
C ALA A 5 29.40 -9.67 52.16
N ILE A 6 30.34 -10.56 51.83
CA ILE A 6 30.81 -10.77 50.45
C ILE A 6 29.70 -11.39 49.58
N PHE A 7 29.00 -12.40 50.10
CA PHE A 7 27.84 -12.98 49.40
C PHE A 7 26.72 -11.96 49.18
N PHE A 8 26.41 -11.12 50.19
CA PHE A 8 25.38 -10.09 50.07
C PHE A 8 25.76 -9.02 49.03
N SER A 9 27.04 -8.64 48.96
CA SER A 9 27.52 -7.64 48.00
C SER A 9 27.47 -8.15 46.55
N PHE A 10 27.75 -9.43 46.30
CA PHE A 10 27.61 -10.02 44.95
C PHE A 10 26.15 -10.06 44.48
N PHE A 11 25.20 -10.36 45.36
CA PHE A 11 23.77 -10.36 45.03
C PHE A 11 23.24 -8.96 44.69
N VAL A 12 23.68 -7.93 45.42
CA VAL A 12 23.25 -6.55 45.17
C VAL A 12 23.80 -6.01 43.84
N VAL A 13 25.05 -6.31 43.50
CA VAL A 13 25.63 -5.90 42.21
C VAL A 13 24.94 -6.59 41.04
N SER A 14 24.62 -7.88 41.15
CA SER A 14 23.86 -8.62 40.13
C SER A 14 22.46 -8.06 39.89
N ALA A 15 21.75 -7.65 40.95
CA ALA A 15 20.40 -7.08 40.85
C ALA A 15 20.39 -5.68 40.21
N VAL A 16 21.41 -4.87 40.48
CA VAL A 16 21.57 -3.53 39.88
C VAL A 16 21.96 -3.63 38.40
N CYS A 17 22.80 -4.60 38.01
CA CYS A 17 23.13 -4.82 36.59
C CYS A 17 21.93 -5.32 35.76
N LEU A 18 21.04 -6.13 36.33
CA LEU A 18 19.82 -6.60 35.65
C LEU A 18 18.77 -5.50 35.49
N SER A 19 18.70 -4.53 36.42
CA SER A 19 17.75 -3.41 36.34
C SER A 19 18.18 -2.33 35.32
N SER A 20 19.47 -2.21 35.01
CA SER A 20 19.95 -1.36 33.90
C SER A 20 19.65 -1.92 32.50
N LEU A 21 19.33 -3.21 32.36
CA LEU A 21 18.92 -3.84 31.10
C LEU A 21 17.43 -3.66 30.79
N ALA A 22 16.61 -3.35 31.79
CA ALA A 22 15.17 -3.14 31.61
C ALA A 22 14.82 -1.86 30.81
N GLY A 23 15.80 -0.95 30.61
CA GLY A 23 15.61 0.29 29.84
C GLY A 23 15.78 0.17 28.33
N PHE A 24 16.18 -1.00 27.80
CA PHE A 24 16.44 -1.21 26.36
C PHE A 24 15.38 -2.06 25.65
N ALA A 25 14.33 -2.50 26.35
CA ALA A 25 13.30 -3.38 25.78
C ALA A 25 12.02 -2.60 25.47
N ALA A 26 12.07 -1.72 24.47
CA ALA A 26 10.86 -1.14 23.86
C ALA A 26 11.13 -0.56 22.45
N ALA A 27 12.09 -1.10 21.70
CA ALA A 27 11.99 -1.00 20.26
C ALA A 27 11.16 -2.22 19.85
N ASP A 28 9.91 -1.99 19.47
CA ASP A 28 9.11 -3.05 18.86
C ASP A 28 9.87 -3.53 17.62
N ALA A 29 9.99 -4.83 17.41
CA ALA A 29 10.69 -5.34 16.23
C ALA A 29 10.02 -4.83 14.94
N ASP A 30 8.73 -4.57 15.05
CA ASP A 30 7.81 -4.06 14.03
C ASP A 30 8.15 -2.63 13.58
N ASP A 31 8.81 -1.82 14.41
CA ASP A 31 9.20 -0.43 14.09
C ASP A 31 10.33 -0.36 13.04
N PHE A 32 11.01 -1.50 12.78
CA PHE A 32 12.08 -1.60 11.78
C PHE A 32 11.62 -2.10 10.42
N ASP A 33 10.36 -2.51 10.29
CA ASP A 33 9.83 -3.00 9.02
C ASP A 33 9.76 -1.87 7.98
N ARG A 34 10.14 -2.19 6.74
CA ARG A 34 10.21 -1.23 5.63
C ARG A 34 9.67 -1.83 4.35
N PHE A 35 8.47 -1.43 3.98
CA PHE A 35 7.77 -1.90 2.79
C PHE A 35 7.99 -0.95 1.62
N GLN A 36 8.44 -1.49 0.49
CA GLN A 36 8.44 -0.77 -0.79
C GLN A 36 7.15 -1.10 -1.54
N ILE A 37 6.39 -0.11 -1.97
CA ILE A 37 5.18 -0.29 -2.76
C ILE A 37 5.47 0.16 -4.17
N GLN A 38 5.18 -0.69 -5.16
CA GLN A 38 5.29 -0.34 -6.57
C GLN A 38 3.97 -0.62 -7.28
N GLY A 39 3.42 0.40 -7.93
CA GLY A 39 2.20 0.28 -8.71
C GLY A 39 2.24 1.15 -9.96
N SER A 40 1.15 1.14 -10.71
CA SER A 40 0.99 1.95 -11.92
C SER A 40 -0.40 2.55 -12.02
N VAL A 41 -0.51 3.63 -12.78
CA VAL A 41 -1.79 4.28 -13.09
C VAL A 41 -1.97 4.34 -14.60
N TYR A 42 -3.16 3.98 -15.05
CA TYR A 42 -3.53 4.01 -16.46
C TYR A 42 -4.85 4.74 -16.69
N CYS A 43 -5.02 5.18 -17.92
CA CYS A 43 -6.29 5.62 -18.46
C CYS A 43 -7.00 4.42 -19.07
N ASP A 44 -8.15 4.09 -18.50
CA ASP A 44 -9.12 3.16 -19.01
C ASP A 44 -10.02 3.87 -20.03
N THR A 45 -9.66 3.68 -21.28
CA THR A 45 -10.35 4.24 -22.45
C THR A 45 -11.66 3.55 -22.77
N CYS A 46 -11.98 2.44 -22.09
CA CYS A 46 -13.16 1.63 -22.38
C CYS A 46 -14.13 1.52 -21.20
N ARG A 47 -13.79 2.08 -20.04
CA ARG A 47 -14.59 2.04 -18.79
C ARG A 47 -14.86 0.60 -18.30
N VAL A 48 -13.83 -0.24 -18.34
CA VAL A 48 -13.86 -1.69 -18.07
C VAL A 48 -13.08 -2.07 -16.81
N GLN A 49 -12.28 -1.14 -16.30
CA GLN A 49 -11.55 -1.18 -15.04
C GLN A 49 -10.49 -2.29 -14.93
N PHE A 50 -9.99 -2.75 -16.08
CA PHE A 50 -8.76 -3.51 -16.22
C PHE A 50 -7.98 -2.99 -17.44
N VAL A 51 -6.68 -3.29 -17.49
CA VAL A 51 -5.81 -2.82 -18.56
C VAL A 51 -6.12 -3.56 -19.87
N THR A 52 -6.36 -2.82 -20.94
CA THR A 52 -6.50 -3.34 -22.31
C THR A 52 -5.38 -2.81 -23.20
N ARG A 53 -5.30 -3.29 -24.46
CA ARG A 53 -4.34 -2.71 -25.43
C ARG A 53 -4.60 -1.24 -25.77
N LEU A 54 -5.80 -0.73 -25.48
CA LEU A 54 -6.17 0.67 -25.70
C LEU A 54 -5.83 1.57 -24.51
N SER A 55 -5.54 0.96 -23.35
CA SER A 55 -5.16 1.68 -22.14
C SER A 55 -3.83 2.42 -22.31
N LYS A 56 -3.72 3.58 -21.67
CA LYS A 56 -2.51 4.41 -21.68
C LYS A 56 -2.03 4.65 -20.27
N PHE A 57 -0.79 4.29 -19.97
CA PHE A 57 -0.19 4.63 -18.68
C PHE A 57 0.00 6.15 -18.55
N LEU A 58 -0.30 6.69 -17.37
CA LEU A 58 -0.38 8.14 -17.15
C LEU A 58 0.85 8.63 -16.39
N GLU A 59 1.69 9.45 -17.02
CA GLU A 59 2.75 10.22 -16.35
C GLU A 59 2.16 11.42 -15.61
N GLY A 60 2.54 11.61 -14.33
CA GLY A 60 2.06 12.75 -13.54
C GLY A 60 0.74 12.52 -12.80
N ALA A 61 0.21 11.30 -12.79
CA ALA A 61 -0.96 10.94 -11.99
C ALA A 61 -0.61 10.88 -10.50
N LYS A 62 -1.47 11.47 -9.67
CA LYS A 62 -1.33 11.48 -8.22
C LYS A 62 -2.13 10.35 -7.60
N VAL A 63 -1.45 9.55 -6.77
CA VAL A 63 -2.02 8.48 -5.96
C VAL A 63 -1.73 8.72 -4.49
N LYS A 64 -2.55 8.14 -3.63
CA LYS A 64 -2.42 8.23 -2.18
C LYS A 64 -2.63 6.86 -1.54
N LEU A 65 -1.70 6.44 -0.71
CA LEU A 65 -1.93 5.40 0.29
C LEU A 65 -2.71 5.99 1.45
N GLU A 66 -3.81 5.36 1.82
CA GLU A 66 -4.54 5.63 3.07
C GLU A 66 -4.61 4.33 3.87
N CYS A 67 -4.09 4.36 5.10
CA CYS A 67 -4.32 3.28 6.06
C CYS A 67 -5.28 3.76 7.15
N ARG A 68 -6.20 2.86 7.52
CA ARG A 68 -7.22 3.12 8.51
C ARG A 68 -7.18 2.04 9.58
N SER A 69 -7.29 2.45 10.85
CA SER A 69 -7.41 1.49 11.96
C SER A 69 -8.57 0.53 11.72
N ARG A 70 -8.32 -0.78 11.86
CA ARG A 70 -9.36 -1.82 11.80
C ARG A 70 -10.41 -1.63 12.90
N THR A 71 -10.02 -1.07 14.05
CA THR A 71 -10.88 -0.92 15.22
C THR A 71 -11.92 0.20 15.06
N ASN A 72 -11.50 1.36 14.54
CA ASN A 72 -12.35 2.56 14.55
C ASN A 72 -12.40 3.31 13.21
N GLY A 73 -11.70 2.85 12.17
CA GLY A 73 -11.72 3.44 10.83
C GLY A 73 -10.98 4.78 10.69
N THR A 74 -10.33 5.25 11.75
CA THR A 74 -9.56 6.51 11.73
C THR A 74 -8.35 6.36 10.81
N ILE A 75 -8.06 7.38 10.02
CA ILE A 75 -6.85 7.42 9.18
C ILE A 75 -5.64 7.51 10.10
N THR A 76 -4.73 6.55 9.98
CA THR A 76 -3.50 6.45 10.77
C THR A 76 -2.28 6.82 9.94
N LEU A 77 -2.29 6.48 8.64
CA LEU A 77 -1.24 6.82 7.69
C LEU A 77 -1.83 7.40 6.42
N THR A 78 -1.15 8.41 5.87
CA THR A 78 -1.38 8.92 4.52
C THR A 78 -0.05 9.20 3.85
N LYS A 79 0.11 8.73 2.60
CA LYS A 79 1.30 9.00 1.80
C LYS A 79 0.94 9.19 0.33
N GLU A 80 1.43 10.25 -0.29
CA GLU A 80 1.19 10.52 -1.71
C GLU A 80 2.39 10.12 -2.57
N ALA A 81 2.11 9.76 -3.82
CA ALA A 81 3.10 9.60 -4.87
C ALA A 81 2.58 10.11 -6.21
N VAL A 82 3.51 10.40 -7.11
CA VAL A 82 3.22 10.81 -8.49
C VAL A 82 3.88 9.81 -9.42
N THR A 83 3.17 9.42 -10.48
CA THR A 83 3.71 8.49 -11.47
C THR A 83 4.77 9.12 -12.37
N ASP A 84 5.76 8.31 -12.73
CA ASP A 84 6.81 8.64 -13.68
C ASP A 84 6.37 8.48 -15.14
N LYS A 85 7.30 8.65 -16.08
CA LYS A 85 7.11 8.53 -17.54
C LYS A 85 6.50 7.22 -18.01
N THR A 86 6.62 6.14 -17.22
CA THR A 86 6.04 4.84 -17.52
C THR A 86 4.64 4.66 -16.93
N GLY A 87 4.14 5.68 -16.22
CA GLY A 87 2.94 5.62 -15.40
C GLY A 87 3.12 4.80 -14.13
N SER A 88 4.34 4.56 -13.68
CA SER A 88 4.65 3.81 -12.46
C SER A 88 4.91 4.76 -11.28
N TYR A 89 4.53 4.37 -10.07
CA TYR A 89 4.88 5.08 -8.84
C TYR A 89 5.56 4.14 -7.85
N LYS A 90 6.33 4.73 -6.93
CA LYS A 90 6.93 4.03 -5.80
C LYS A 90 6.64 4.77 -4.50
N MET A 91 6.41 4.02 -3.43
CA MET A 91 6.29 4.53 -2.07
C MET A 91 7.09 3.66 -1.12
N GLU A 92 7.65 4.25 -0.08
CA GLU A 92 8.25 3.51 1.03
C GLU A 92 7.41 3.74 2.28
N VAL A 93 7.11 2.70 3.04
CA VAL A 93 6.36 2.77 4.30
C VAL A 93 7.16 2.06 5.38
N THR A 94 7.20 2.66 6.56
CA THR A 94 7.95 2.15 7.72
C THR A 94 6.97 1.76 8.83
N GLY A 95 7.29 0.69 9.56
CA GLY A 95 6.45 0.14 10.62
C GLY A 95 5.53 -0.96 10.11
N ASP A 96 5.16 -1.89 10.98
CA ASP A 96 4.12 -2.88 10.73
C ASP A 96 2.71 -2.24 10.81
N HIS A 97 1.84 -2.57 9.86
CA HIS A 97 0.48 -2.05 9.74
C HIS A 97 -0.58 -3.17 9.78
N GLU A 98 -0.34 -4.27 10.50
CA GLU A 98 -1.28 -5.40 10.66
C GLU A 98 -2.67 -4.94 11.15
N GLU A 99 -2.70 -4.01 12.11
CA GLU A 99 -3.91 -3.47 12.72
C GLU A 99 -4.65 -2.42 11.86
N GLU A 100 -4.20 -2.26 10.61
CA GLU A 100 -4.73 -1.29 9.67
C GLU A 100 -5.27 -1.96 8.39
N VAL A 101 -6.17 -1.26 7.72
CA VAL A 101 -6.59 -1.54 6.35
C VAL A 101 -6.00 -0.46 5.47
N CYS A 102 -4.99 -0.84 4.68
CA CYS A 102 -4.29 0.05 3.75
C CYS A 102 -4.83 -0.10 2.32
N GLU A 103 -5.17 1.03 1.70
CA GLU A 103 -5.73 1.12 0.36
C GLU A 103 -5.02 2.19 -0.47
N LEU A 104 -4.86 1.94 -1.76
CA LEU A 104 -4.41 2.95 -2.71
C LEU A 104 -5.58 3.65 -3.39
N VAL A 105 -5.50 4.97 -3.44
CA VAL A 105 -6.56 5.87 -3.87
C VAL A 105 -6.05 6.75 -5.00
N LEU A 106 -6.79 6.79 -6.10
CA LEU A 106 -6.59 7.77 -7.17
C LEU A 106 -7.00 9.17 -6.66
N VAL A 107 -6.10 10.15 -6.79
CA VAL A 107 -6.32 11.52 -6.31
C VAL A 107 -6.51 12.49 -7.47
N GLN A 108 -5.60 12.46 -8.44
CA GLN A 108 -5.62 13.41 -9.55
C GLN A 108 -5.08 12.77 -10.82
N SER A 109 -5.81 12.94 -11.92
CA SER A 109 -5.34 12.59 -13.26
C SER A 109 -4.61 13.79 -13.88
N PRO A 110 -3.51 13.56 -14.62
CA PRO A 110 -2.85 14.59 -15.42
C PRO A 110 -3.63 14.87 -16.72
N ASP A 111 -4.54 13.98 -17.12
CA ASP A 111 -5.37 14.09 -18.31
C ASP A 111 -6.82 14.40 -17.91
N SER A 112 -7.29 15.60 -18.24
CA SER A 112 -8.67 16.02 -17.97
C SER A 112 -9.71 15.22 -18.77
N GLY A 113 -9.32 14.58 -19.88
CA GLY A 113 -10.18 13.67 -20.64
C GLY A 113 -10.31 12.28 -20.01
N CYS A 114 -9.49 11.98 -19.01
CA CYS A 114 -9.44 10.67 -18.35
C CYS A 114 -9.25 10.85 -16.84
N SER A 115 -10.27 11.37 -16.17
CA SER A 115 -10.24 11.70 -14.74
C SER A 115 -11.35 11.05 -13.92
N ASP A 116 -12.27 10.32 -14.54
CA ASP A 116 -13.36 9.67 -13.81
C ASP A 116 -12.80 8.53 -12.96
N VAL A 117 -13.32 8.38 -11.73
CA VAL A 117 -12.99 7.27 -10.85
C VAL A 117 -14.26 6.49 -10.58
N SER A 118 -14.19 5.18 -10.72
CA SER A 118 -15.32 4.31 -10.41
C SER A 118 -15.59 4.27 -8.91
N THR A 119 -16.87 4.23 -8.56
CA THR A 119 -17.34 4.14 -7.17
C THR A 119 -17.65 2.71 -6.73
N GLU A 120 -17.40 1.72 -7.59
CA GLU A 120 -17.71 0.32 -7.31
C GLU A 120 -16.82 -0.27 -6.21
N ALA A 121 -17.43 -1.00 -5.28
CA ALA A 121 -16.75 -1.50 -4.08
C ALA A 121 -15.64 -2.52 -4.39
N TYR A 122 -15.79 -3.32 -5.44
CA TYR A 122 -14.79 -4.33 -5.80
C TYR A 122 -13.45 -3.69 -6.22
N LEU A 123 -13.45 -2.48 -6.79
CA LEU A 123 -12.21 -1.78 -7.13
C LEU A 123 -11.48 -1.24 -5.91
N ARG A 124 -12.23 -0.77 -4.91
CA ARG A 124 -11.65 -0.41 -3.61
C ARG A 124 -10.98 -1.61 -2.96
N ASN A 125 -11.64 -2.77 -3.01
CA ASN A 125 -11.06 -4.02 -2.53
C ASN A 125 -9.81 -4.44 -3.33
N ALA A 126 -9.82 -4.29 -4.66
CA ALA A 126 -8.68 -4.61 -5.51
C ALA A 126 -7.46 -3.69 -5.29
N ALA A 127 -7.67 -2.52 -4.68
CA ALA A 127 -6.63 -1.55 -4.34
C ALA A 127 -6.07 -1.71 -2.90
N LYS A 128 -6.52 -2.72 -2.15
CA LYS A 128 -5.98 -3.05 -0.82
C LYS A 128 -4.57 -3.62 -0.92
N ILE A 129 -3.73 -3.28 0.05
CA ILE A 129 -2.36 -3.78 0.18
C ILE A 129 -2.12 -4.24 1.61
N SER A 130 -1.45 -5.39 1.75
CA SER A 130 -0.93 -5.85 3.04
C SER A 130 0.45 -5.23 3.30
N LEU A 131 0.61 -4.57 4.44
CA LEU A 131 1.84 -3.93 4.90
C LEU A 131 2.20 -4.47 6.30
N THR A 132 2.41 -5.78 6.39
CA THR A 132 2.83 -6.47 7.62
C THR A 132 3.81 -7.58 7.28
N ALA A 133 4.72 -7.90 8.20
CA ALA A 133 5.57 -9.09 8.12
C ALA A 133 4.85 -10.39 8.54
N ASN A 134 3.68 -10.26 9.18
CA ASN A 134 2.88 -11.37 9.73
C ASN A 134 1.99 -12.06 8.68
N ASP A 135 2.16 -11.74 7.39
CA ASP A 135 1.44 -12.34 6.26
C ASP A 135 2.27 -13.39 5.48
N GLY A 136 3.48 -13.71 5.97
CA GLY A 136 4.40 -14.65 5.33
C GLY A 136 5.21 -14.06 4.17
N ILE A 137 5.14 -12.75 3.94
CA ILE A 137 5.94 -12.02 2.96
C ILE A 137 6.95 -11.14 3.71
N VAL A 138 8.23 -11.23 3.34
CA VAL A 138 9.31 -10.48 4.01
C VAL A 138 9.07 -8.98 3.88
N SER A 139 9.23 -8.24 4.98
CA SER A 139 8.91 -6.80 5.03
C SER A 139 9.75 -5.96 4.09
N HIS A 140 11.02 -6.30 3.87
CA HIS A 140 11.93 -5.59 2.96
C HIS A 140 11.71 -5.85 1.45
N GLU A 141 10.70 -6.64 1.07
CA GLU A 141 10.36 -6.87 -0.33
C GLU A 141 9.46 -5.79 -0.92
N THR A 142 9.47 -5.70 -2.25
CA THR A 142 8.58 -4.79 -2.97
C THR A 142 7.20 -5.41 -3.13
N ARG A 143 6.19 -4.79 -2.51
CA ARG A 143 4.78 -5.07 -2.71
C ARG A 143 4.33 -4.49 -4.06
N ILE A 144 4.21 -5.36 -5.06
CA ILE A 144 3.69 -5.00 -6.39
C ILE A 144 2.16 -5.03 -6.32
N VAL A 145 1.53 -3.89 -6.61
CA VAL A 145 0.06 -3.74 -6.50
C VAL A 145 -0.62 -3.72 -7.87
N ASN A 146 -1.93 -3.95 -7.85
CA ASN A 146 -2.76 -3.85 -9.04
C ASN A 146 -2.70 -2.42 -9.63
N PRO A 147 -2.68 -2.28 -10.97
CA PRO A 147 -2.79 -0.98 -11.62
C PRO A 147 -4.12 -0.29 -11.29
N LEU A 148 -4.08 1.02 -11.08
CA LEU A 148 -5.27 1.84 -10.84
C LEU A 148 -5.69 2.56 -12.12
N GLY A 149 -6.98 2.54 -12.44
CA GLY A 149 -7.51 3.11 -13.67
C GLY A 149 -8.35 4.36 -13.43
N PHE A 150 -7.94 5.51 -13.97
CA PHE A 150 -8.88 6.58 -14.28
C PHE A 150 -9.65 6.22 -15.55
N MET A 151 -10.88 6.71 -15.71
CA MET A 151 -11.73 6.41 -16.85
C MET A 151 -11.96 7.66 -17.70
N VAL A 152 -12.09 7.44 -19.01
CA VAL A 152 -12.61 8.46 -19.93
C VAL A 152 -14.10 8.63 -19.74
N GLN A 153 -14.63 9.83 -20.01
CA GLN A 153 -16.07 10.07 -19.94
C GLN A 153 -16.86 9.21 -20.94
N THR A 154 -16.35 9.08 -22.17
CA THR A 154 -16.97 8.34 -23.27
C THR A 154 -16.00 7.28 -23.78
N PRO A 155 -16.39 5.99 -23.81
CA PRO A 155 -15.54 4.92 -24.34
C PRO A 155 -15.10 5.17 -25.78
N LEU A 156 -13.91 4.69 -26.15
CA LEU A 156 -13.47 4.72 -27.54
C LEU A 156 -14.30 3.78 -28.42
N ALA A 157 -14.51 4.17 -29.69
CA ALA A 157 -15.23 3.36 -30.67
C ALA A 157 -14.55 2.00 -30.96
N ASP A 158 -13.25 1.87 -30.67
CA ASP A 158 -12.48 0.64 -30.86
C ASP A 158 -12.62 -0.38 -29.71
N CYS A 159 -13.30 -0.01 -28.61
CA CYS A 159 -13.45 -0.88 -27.46
C CYS A 159 -14.14 -2.23 -27.78
N PRO A 160 -15.22 -2.31 -28.58
CA PRO A 160 -15.80 -3.60 -28.99
C PRO A 160 -14.78 -4.55 -29.63
N ALA A 161 -13.84 -4.02 -30.42
CA ALA A 161 -12.79 -4.84 -31.03
C ALA A 161 -11.80 -5.37 -29.99
N ALA A 162 -11.38 -4.53 -29.04
CA ALA A 162 -10.53 -4.94 -27.92
C ALA A 162 -11.20 -6.03 -27.06
N PHE A 163 -12.50 -5.94 -26.84
CA PHE A 163 -13.26 -6.96 -26.11
C PHE A 163 -13.36 -8.30 -26.84
N LYS A 164 -13.59 -8.25 -28.16
CA LYS A 164 -13.64 -9.44 -29.01
C LYS A 164 -12.32 -10.22 -28.97
N GLU A 165 -11.19 -9.52 -28.94
CA GLU A 165 -9.86 -10.14 -28.81
C GLU A 165 -9.68 -10.88 -27.47
N LEU A 166 -10.28 -10.36 -26.40
CA LEU A 166 -10.24 -10.96 -25.07
C LEU A 166 -11.25 -12.09 -24.87
N GLY A 167 -12.18 -12.29 -25.82
CA GLY A 167 -13.25 -13.27 -25.69
C GLY A 167 -14.27 -12.91 -24.59
N ILE A 168 -14.39 -11.63 -24.25
CA ILE A 168 -15.29 -11.13 -23.20
C ILE A 168 -16.48 -10.42 -23.86
N VAL A 169 -17.69 -10.71 -23.37
CA VAL A 169 -18.89 -9.94 -23.71
C VAL A 169 -18.98 -8.77 -22.73
N PRO A 170 -18.92 -7.51 -23.19
CA PRO A 170 -18.94 -6.35 -22.29
C PRO A 170 -20.35 -6.10 -21.75
N ASP A 171 -20.44 -5.81 -20.45
CA ASP A 171 -21.66 -5.29 -19.80
C ASP A 171 -21.83 -3.76 -20.00
N VAL A 172 -20.90 -3.13 -20.71
CA VAL A 172 -20.93 -1.70 -21.04
C VAL A 172 -21.40 -1.48 -22.48
N THR A 173 -22.30 -0.51 -22.67
CA THR A 173 -22.69 0.00 -23.98
C THR A 173 -21.71 1.10 -24.43
N PHE A 174 -21.17 0.95 -25.64
CA PHE A 174 -20.24 1.90 -26.26
C PHE A 174 -20.96 2.95 -27.09
#